data_AF-A0A316VRP0-F1
#
_entry.id   AF-A0A316VRP0-F1
#
_cell.length_a   1.000
_cell.length_b   1.000
_cell.length_c   1.000
_cell.angle_alpha   90.00
_cell.angle_beta   90.00
_cell.angle_gamma   90.00
#
_symmetry.space_group_name_H-M   'P 1'
#
loop_
_entity.id
_entity.type
_entity.pdbx_description
1 polymer ?
#
loop_
_entity_poly.entity_id
_entity_poly.type
_entity_poly.pdbx_seq_one_letter_code
_entity_poly.pdbx_strand_id
1 'polypeptide(L)'
;MSLPALDREASRLSKASGSTGADKGRVARIRSGVWGAAGRAASVASVATLGTLNGQSEAQQKAEDVQLNGFTGVFPVPAPGCRPAPPAALTTAQSEAYDKMLRYFKQDVTQYPISLATGAAKQPATEWEKLRLLSRESMLRYLRATKWDVSQAQKRLTETIAWRREFGVDKLDPDEMAHEAKSGKETVLGYDNKARPLHYMHPHRNDTKETPRQMQFAVWILERSVDLMPPGIEQLALLINFDHRSRNPTSIANAKLMLYILQNHYVERLGVALCINVPWIFKAFWSAIQPFIDPVTKSKCKFDEAIKDEVPSEQLSADFGGTLDPKYNHDAYWPDLVKTCDERREQMMRRFKEMCNSEVGASEWVILGGDDKEAPFNKKDLAAIKRAGTEPDDHVEAAAAAGN
;
A
#
# COMPACT_ATOMS: atom_id res chain seq x y z
N MET A 1 21.71 1.33 12.92
CA MET A 1 20.91 1.77 14.09
C MET A 1 19.86 0.70 14.36
N SER A 2 19.71 0.27 15.61
CA SER A 2 19.07 -1.01 15.92
C SER A 2 17.53 -0.89 15.90
N LEU A 3 16.87 -1.89 15.29
CA LEU A 3 15.42 -2.15 15.28
C LEU A 3 14.77 -2.80 16.55
N PRO A 4 15.37 -2.89 17.77
CA PRO A 4 14.79 -3.65 18.90
C PRO A 4 13.41 -3.23 19.36
N ALA A 5 12.95 -2.01 19.05
CA ALA A 5 11.62 -1.54 19.43
C ALA A 5 10.51 -2.21 18.60
N LEU A 6 10.74 -2.45 17.31
CA LEU A 6 9.78 -3.12 16.42
C LEU A 6 9.71 -4.63 16.70
N ASP A 7 10.84 -5.26 17.05
CA ASP A 7 10.86 -6.65 17.51
C ASP A 7 10.06 -6.87 18.81
N ARG A 8 10.02 -5.85 19.69
CA ARG A 8 9.23 -5.91 20.93
C ARG A 8 7.73 -5.87 20.66
N GLU A 9 7.25 -5.14 19.65
CA GLU A 9 5.84 -5.14 19.26
C GLU A 9 5.44 -6.42 18.51
N ALA A 10 6.27 -6.91 17.58
CA ALA A 10 6.06 -8.21 16.94
C ALA A 10 6.02 -9.36 17.98
N SER A 11 6.85 -9.27 19.02
CA SER A 11 6.87 -10.21 20.15
C SER A 11 5.69 -10.04 21.13
N ARG A 12 5.08 -8.85 21.22
CA ARG A 12 3.87 -8.62 22.03
C ARG A 12 2.64 -9.19 21.32
N LEU A 13 2.55 -8.99 20.00
CA LEU A 13 1.46 -9.52 19.17
C LEU A 13 1.49 -11.07 19.09
N SER A 14 2.68 -11.68 19.09
CA SER A 14 2.80 -13.16 19.14
C SER A 14 2.42 -13.77 20.49
N LYS A 15 2.56 -13.02 21.59
CA LYS A 15 2.15 -13.46 22.93
C LYS A 15 0.64 -13.31 23.18
N ALA A 16 0.00 -12.30 22.60
CA ALA A 16 -1.44 -12.10 22.71
C ALA A 16 -2.26 -13.22 22.03
N SER A 17 -1.70 -13.88 21.00
CA SER A 17 -2.35 -15.03 20.31
C SER A 17 -2.22 -16.37 21.04
N GLY A 18 -1.53 -16.44 22.19
CA GLY A 18 -1.25 -17.69 22.91
C GLY A 18 -2.17 -18.02 24.07
N SER A 19 -3.23 -17.23 24.32
CA SER A 19 -4.09 -17.38 25.50
C SER A 19 -5.51 -17.79 25.12
N THR A 20 -5.69 -19.03 24.70
CA THR A 20 -6.93 -19.78 24.94
C THR A 20 -6.53 -21.16 25.45
N GLY A 21 -6.89 -21.42 26.71
CA GLY A 21 -6.46 -22.58 27.46
C GLY A 21 -6.88 -23.90 26.82
N ALA A 22 -6.03 -24.91 26.98
CA ALA A 22 -6.43 -26.30 26.85
C ALA A 22 -5.69 -27.14 27.88
N ASP A 23 -6.52 -27.91 28.57
CA ASP A 23 -6.29 -28.71 29.73
C ASP A 23 -5.37 -29.92 29.47
N LYS A 24 -4.73 -30.41 30.53
CA LYS A 24 -3.80 -31.55 30.51
C LYS A 24 -4.57 -32.86 30.35
N GLY A 25 -4.17 -33.72 29.41
CA GLY A 25 -4.83 -35.02 29.21
C GLY A 25 -4.05 -36.09 28.46
N ARG A 26 -3.07 -36.69 29.13
CA ARG A 26 -2.70 -38.13 29.13
C ARG A 26 -2.36 -38.87 27.81
N VAL A 27 -1.07 -39.23 27.75
CA VAL A 27 -0.34 -40.33 27.07
C VAL A 27 -1.13 -41.60 26.69
N ALA A 28 -0.88 -42.10 25.47
CA ALA A 28 -0.77 -43.54 25.19
C ALA A 28 0.18 -43.83 24.01
N ARG A 29 1.27 -44.55 24.28
CA ARG A 29 2.14 -45.25 23.32
C ARG A 29 1.49 -46.57 22.93
N ILE A 30 1.53 -46.97 21.66
CA ILE A 30 1.53 -48.38 21.25
C ILE A 30 2.62 -48.62 20.20
N ARG A 31 3.30 -49.76 20.38
CA ARG A 31 4.53 -50.25 19.76
C ARG A 31 4.27 -51.05 18.46
N SER A 32 5.29 -51.00 17.59
CA SER A 32 5.92 -52.06 16.78
C SER A 32 5.07 -53.08 15.99
N GLY A 33 5.42 -53.20 14.71
CA GLY A 33 5.23 -54.42 13.91
C GLY A 33 6.13 -54.41 12.67
N VAL A 34 7.31 -55.02 12.78
CA VAL A 34 8.24 -55.33 11.68
C VAL A 34 7.82 -56.67 11.09
N TRP A 35 7.58 -56.75 9.77
CA TRP A 35 7.78 -57.97 8.98
C TRP A 35 8.31 -57.57 7.60
N GLY A 36 9.49 -58.05 7.25
CA GLY A 36 10.03 -58.02 5.89
C GLY A 36 9.97 -59.41 5.26
N ALA A 37 9.93 -59.46 3.93
CA ALA A 37 10.61 -60.46 3.11
C ALA A 37 10.40 -60.13 1.62
N ALA A 38 11.38 -60.53 0.83
CA ALA A 38 11.68 -60.09 -0.52
C ALA A 38 10.99 -60.90 -1.63
N GLY A 39 11.04 -60.34 -2.84
CA GLY A 39 11.36 -61.11 -4.05
C GLY A 39 10.35 -61.01 -5.20
N ARG A 40 10.70 -60.25 -6.25
CA ARG A 40 11.14 -60.78 -7.57
C ARG A 40 11.06 -59.68 -8.63
N ALA A 41 12.14 -59.59 -9.39
CA ALA A 41 12.22 -58.83 -10.63
C ALA A 41 11.54 -59.61 -11.77
N ALA A 42 10.89 -58.89 -12.68
CA ALA A 42 10.70 -59.31 -14.07
C ALA A 42 10.67 -58.08 -14.97
N SER A 43 11.68 -58.01 -15.84
CA SER A 43 11.77 -57.14 -17.00
C SER A 43 10.78 -57.58 -18.07
N VAL A 44 10.05 -56.63 -18.67
CA VAL A 44 9.63 -56.73 -20.07
C VAL A 44 9.66 -55.33 -20.68
N ALA A 45 10.65 -55.11 -21.56
CA ALA A 45 10.62 -54.05 -22.55
C ALA A 45 9.78 -54.54 -23.75
N SER A 46 8.94 -53.66 -24.31
CA SER A 46 8.52 -53.77 -25.71
C SER A 46 8.39 -52.38 -26.32
N VAL A 47 9.05 -52.24 -27.47
CA VAL A 47 9.16 -51.06 -28.33
C VAL A 47 8.13 -51.19 -29.45
N ALA A 48 7.40 -50.11 -29.74
CA ALA A 48 6.73 -49.77 -31.02
C ALA A 48 5.72 -48.63 -30.75
N THR A 49 5.53 -47.56 -31.53
CA THR A 49 6.14 -46.99 -32.74
C THR A 49 5.59 -45.55 -32.81
N LEU A 50 6.35 -44.61 -33.37
CA LEU A 50 5.91 -43.25 -33.69
C LEU A 50 4.58 -43.23 -34.46
N GLY A 51 3.65 -42.39 -34.00
CA GLY A 51 2.53 -41.87 -34.76
C GLY A 51 2.35 -40.39 -34.42
N THR A 52 2.91 -39.53 -35.26
CA THR A 52 2.71 -38.08 -35.25
C THR A 52 1.22 -37.76 -35.44
N LEU A 53 0.57 -37.25 -34.39
CA LEU A 53 -0.72 -36.58 -34.50
C LEU A 53 -0.55 -35.14 -34.04
N ASN A 54 -0.55 -34.26 -35.04
CA ASN A 54 -0.79 -32.82 -34.92
C ASN A 54 -2.05 -32.60 -34.08
N GLY A 55 -1.83 -32.01 -32.91
CA GLY A 55 -2.88 -31.61 -31.97
C GLY A 55 -2.30 -30.67 -30.92
N GLN A 56 -1.35 -29.80 -31.32
CA GLN A 56 -1.04 -28.63 -30.53
C GLN A 56 -2.19 -27.65 -30.70
N SER A 57 -2.90 -27.45 -29.59
CA SER A 57 -4.02 -26.54 -29.45
C SER A 57 -3.74 -25.18 -30.09
N GLU A 58 -4.76 -24.64 -30.74
CA GLU A 58 -4.89 -23.30 -31.32
C GLU A 58 -4.70 -22.14 -30.30
N ALA A 59 -4.16 -22.40 -29.11
CA ALA A 59 -3.85 -21.42 -28.07
C ALA A 59 -2.49 -20.70 -28.27
N GLN A 60 -1.74 -21.02 -29.34
CA GLN A 60 -0.40 -20.48 -29.59
C GLN A 60 -0.29 -19.58 -30.83
N GLN A 61 -1.40 -19.17 -31.43
CA GLN A 61 -1.43 -18.24 -32.56
C GLN A 61 -2.42 -17.08 -32.33
N LYS A 62 -2.03 -16.14 -31.48
CA LYS A 62 -2.32 -14.69 -31.58
C LYS A 62 -1.62 -13.95 -30.43
N ALA A 63 -0.30 -14.03 -30.37
CA ALA A 63 0.46 -12.91 -29.83
C ALA A 63 0.65 -11.97 -31.03
N GLU A 64 -0.21 -10.97 -31.18
CA GLU A 64 0.18 -9.80 -31.94
C GLU A 64 1.50 -9.30 -31.31
N ASP A 65 2.52 -9.02 -32.11
CA ASP A 65 3.75 -8.39 -31.63
C ASP A 65 3.38 -7.00 -31.08
N VAL A 66 2.93 -6.95 -29.82
CA VAL A 66 2.61 -5.71 -29.14
C VAL A 66 3.92 -4.95 -29.03
N GLN A 67 4.03 -3.86 -29.77
CA GLN A 67 5.19 -2.98 -29.71
C GLN A 67 5.29 -2.42 -28.28
N LEU A 68 6.34 -2.83 -27.58
CA LEU A 68 6.59 -2.35 -26.22
C LEU A 68 7.19 -0.95 -26.27
N ASN A 69 6.64 -0.08 -25.43
CA ASN A 69 7.12 1.27 -25.23
C ASN A 69 8.21 1.24 -24.15
N GLY A 70 9.44 1.57 -24.54
CA GLY A 70 10.49 1.87 -23.55
C GLY A 70 10.11 3.10 -22.74
N PHE A 71 10.48 3.12 -21.47
CA PHE A 71 10.35 4.30 -20.62
C PHE A 71 11.71 4.68 -20.04
N THR A 72 11.95 5.97 -19.87
CA THR A 72 13.11 6.50 -19.15
C THR A 72 12.60 7.18 -17.90
N GLY A 73 12.98 6.68 -16.72
CA GLY A 73 12.63 7.32 -15.45
C GLY A 73 11.22 6.99 -14.94
N VAL A 74 10.51 7.99 -14.41
CA VAL A 74 9.17 7.86 -13.85
C VAL A 74 8.13 8.71 -14.58
N PHE A 75 6.86 8.31 -14.53
CA PHE A 75 5.78 9.12 -15.07
C PHE A 75 5.49 10.31 -14.14
N PRO A 76 5.64 11.57 -14.64
CA PRO A 76 5.44 12.74 -13.79
C PRO A 76 3.97 13.04 -13.52
N VAL A 77 3.04 12.52 -14.33
CA VAL A 77 1.59 12.76 -14.22
C VAL A 77 0.77 11.54 -14.73
N PRO A 78 -0.49 11.40 -14.31
CA PRO A 78 -1.43 10.41 -14.86
C PRO A 78 -1.67 10.57 -16.35
N ALA A 79 -2.13 9.51 -17.02
CA ALA A 79 -2.55 9.57 -18.41
C ALA A 79 -3.77 10.51 -18.60
N PRO A 80 -3.94 11.14 -19.76
CA PRO A 80 -5.15 11.91 -20.06
C PRO A 80 -6.42 11.09 -19.83
N GLY A 81 -7.39 11.66 -19.11
CA GLY A 81 -8.67 10.99 -18.81
C GLY A 81 -8.67 10.17 -17.52
N CYS A 82 -7.52 9.93 -16.88
CA CYS A 82 -7.48 9.38 -15.53
C CYS A 82 -8.15 10.35 -14.54
N ARG A 83 -9.34 9.99 -14.06
CA ARG A 83 -10.13 10.84 -13.17
C ARG A 83 -10.67 10.02 -11.99
N PRO A 84 -10.25 10.27 -10.75
CA PRO A 84 -10.87 9.65 -9.59
C PRO A 84 -12.32 10.14 -9.44
N ALA A 85 -13.13 9.34 -8.74
CA ALA A 85 -14.41 9.83 -8.24
C ALA A 85 -14.17 10.84 -7.10
N PRO A 86 -14.93 11.95 -7.05
CA PRO A 86 -14.99 12.81 -5.86
C PRO A 86 -15.24 12.02 -4.58
N PRO A 87 -14.43 12.21 -3.50
CA PRO A 87 -14.82 11.66 -2.20
C PRO A 87 -16.18 12.22 -1.80
N ALA A 88 -16.94 11.42 -1.06
CA ALA A 88 -18.23 11.86 -0.56
C ALA A 88 -18.08 13.13 0.29
N ALA A 89 -19.11 13.96 0.26
CA ALA A 89 -19.25 15.05 1.21
C ALA A 89 -19.25 14.54 2.64
N LEU A 90 -18.68 15.34 3.54
CA LEU A 90 -18.78 15.02 4.96
C LEU A 90 -20.21 15.29 5.42
N THR A 91 -20.77 14.36 6.19
CA THR A 91 -22.01 14.63 6.94
C THR A 91 -21.75 15.66 8.04
N THR A 92 -22.80 16.20 8.66
CA THR A 92 -22.67 17.13 9.80
C THR A 92 -21.83 16.52 10.93
N ALA A 93 -22.13 15.29 11.34
CA ALA A 93 -21.39 14.60 12.40
C ALA A 93 -19.91 14.38 12.05
N GLN A 94 -19.62 14.11 10.78
CA GLN A 94 -18.25 13.94 10.29
C GLN A 94 -17.49 15.28 10.27
N SER A 95 -18.16 16.37 9.90
CA SER A 95 -17.61 17.72 9.94
C SER A 95 -17.29 18.13 11.39
N GLU A 96 -18.19 17.88 12.33
CA GLU A 96 -17.94 18.13 13.76
C GLU A 96 -16.77 17.30 14.31
N ALA A 97 -16.65 16.03 13.90
CA ALA A 97 -15.52 15.18 14.27
C ALA A 97 -14.19 15.73 13.72
N TYR A 98 -14.20 16.22 12.47
CA TYR A 98 -13.05 16.89 11.88
C TYR A 98 -12.69 18.18 12.63
N ASP A 99 -13.66 19.01 12.99
CA ASP A 99 -13.40 20.26 13.72
C ASP A 99 -12.79 20.01 15.11
N LYS A 100 -13.22 18.93 15.80
CA LYS A 100 -12.59 18.47 17.04
C LYS A 100 -11.15 18.02 16.81
N MET A 101 -10.89 17.28 15.72
CA MET A 101 -9.55 16.84 15.34
C MET A 101 -8.62 18.03 15.04
N LEU A 102 -9.11 19.01 14.28
CA LEU A 102 -8.37 20.21 13.90
C LEU A 102 -8.05 21.08 15.12
N ARG A 103 -9.04 21.33 16.00
CA ARG A 103 -8.83 22.09 17.24
C ARG A 103 -7.73 21.44 18.09
N TYR A 104 -7.78 20.12 18.24
CA TYR A 104 -6.79 19.39 19.03
C TYR A 104 -5.36 19.61 18.57
N PHE A 105 -5.06 19.45 17.28
CA PHE A 105 -3.69 19.62 16.78
C PHE A 105 -3.28 21.08 16.55
N LYS A 106 -4.24 22.00 16.41
CA LYS A 106 -3.94 23.43 16.24
C LYS A 106 -3.76 24.14 17.58
N GLN A 107 -4.42 23.70 18.64
CA GLN A 107 -4.52 24.44 19.91
C GLN A 107 -4.18 23.57 21.13
N ASP A 108 -4.77 22.38 21.25
CA ASP A 108 -4.69 21.60 22.50
C ASP A 108 -3.35 20.85 22.65
N VAL A 109 -2.67 20.53 21.55
CA VAL A 109 -1.37 19.85 21.54
C VAL A 109 -0.32 20.64 20.79
N THR A 110 0.74 21.03 21.51
CA THR A 110 1.87 21.79 20.97
C THR A 110 3.15 20.96 20.81
N GLN A 111 3.21 19.77 21.43
CA GLN A 111 4.38 18.90 21.41
C GLN A 111 3.98 17.42 21.26
N TYR A 112 4.78 16.69 20.50
CA TYR A 112 4.56 15.30 20.12
C TYR A 112 5.70 14.43 20.62
N PRO A 113 5.47 13.15 20.96
CA PRO A 113 6.54 12.24 21.40
C PRO A 113 7.63 12.05 20.34
N ILE A 114 8.86 11.77 20.77
CA ILE A 114 9.97 11.44 19.86
C ILE A 114 10.07 9.95 19.51
N SER A 115 9.34 9.09 20.24
CA SER A 115 9.27 7.65 20.03
C SER A 115 8.00 7.06 20.65
N LEU A 116 7.70 5.80 20.34
CA LEU A 116 6.54 5.06 20.87
C LEU A 116 6.71 4.64 22.34
N ALA A 117 7.86 4.91 22.96
CA ALA A 117 8.12 4.54 24.34
C ALA A 117 7.19 5.30 25.31
N THR A 118 6.68 4.59 26.32
CA THR A 118 5.92 5.21 27.41
C THR A 118 6.75 6.29 28.11
N GLY A 119 6.23 7.51 28.18
CA GLY A 119 6.94 8.64 28.79
C GLY A 119 8.06 9.22 27.93
N ALA A 120 8.11 8.91 26.63
CA ALA A 120 9.07 9.52 25.71
C ALA A 120 9.03 11.05 25.77
N ALA A 121 10.21 11.67 25.66
CA ALA A 121 10.34 13.12 25.54
C ALA A 121 9.47 13.64 24.39
N LYS A 122 9.01 14.89 24.52
CA LYS A 122 8.16 15.53 23.52
C LYS A 122 8.84 16.76 22.95
N GLN A 123 8.58 17.04 21.68
CA GLN A 123 9.04 18.22 20.98
C GLN A 123 7.98 18.74 20.00
N PRO A 124 7.99 20.04 19.66
CA PRO A 124 7.09 20.59 18.66
C PRO A 124 7.19 19.85 17.32
N ALA A 125 6.10 19.90 16.53
CA ALA A 125 6.15 19.42 15.16
C ALA A 125 6.99 20.37 14.28
N THR A 126 7.88 19.80 13.48
CA THR A 126 8.59 20.52 12.41
C THR A 126 7.62 20.95 11.31
N GLU A 127 8.03 21.86 10.42
CA GLU A 127 7.22 22.23 9.26
C GLU A 127 6.91 21.03 8.36
N TRP A 128 7.88 20.13 8.19
CA TRP A 128 7.70 18.91 7.42
C TRP A 128 6.63 18.00 8.03
N GLU A 129 6.63 17.83 9.36
CA GLU A 129 5.60 17.04 10.05
C GLU A 129 4.22 17.68 9.95
N LYS A 130 4.14 19.02 10.07
CA LYS A 130 2.85 19.73 9.89
C LYS A 130 2.30 19.52 8.49
N LEU A 131 3.15 19.72 7.47
CA LEU A 131 2.82 19.53 6.06
C LEU A 131 2.35 18.09 5.78
N ARG A 132 3.12 17.11 6.26
CA ARG A 132 2.98 15.70 5.84
C ARG A 132 1.93 14.94 6.64
N LEU A 133 1.74 15.27 7.91
CA LEU A 133 0.97 14.47 8.87
C LEU A 133 -0.22 15.23 9.45
N LEU A 134 -0.15 16.55 9.56
CA LEU A 134 -1.19 17.39 10.16
C LEU A 134 -1.98 18.20 9.11
N SER A 135 -2.08 17.68 7.88
CA SER A 135 -2.96 18.19 6.84
C SER A 135 -4.43 17.83 7.13
N ARG A 136 -5.36 18.52 6.46
CA ARG A 136 -6.80 18.20 6.52
C ARG A 136 -7.07 16.74 6.13
N GLU A 137 -6.53 16.31 5.01
CA GLU A 137 -6.79 14.98 4.45
C GLU A 137 -6.14 13.89 5.31
N SER A 138 -4.97 14.15 5.92
CA SER A 138 -4.38 13.25 6.91
C SER A 138 -5.31 13.04 8.11
N MET A 139 -5.83 14.11 8.71
CA MET A 139 -6.79 13.99 9.81
C MET A 139 -8.03 13.18 9.42
N LEU A 140 -8.57 13.41 8.21
CA LEU A 140 -9.71 12.66 7.68
C LEU A 140 -9.39 11.17 7.45
N ARG A 141 -8.18 10.82 6.99
CA ARG A 141 -7.75 9.41 6.89
C ARG A 141 -7.79 8.72 8.24
N TYR A 142 -7.26 9.37 9.29
CA TYR A 142 -7.27 8.79 10.64
C TYR A 142 -8.69 8.69 11.21
N LEU A 143 -9.56 9.67 10.97
CA LEU A 143 -10.97 9.60 11.35
C LEU A 143 -11.70 8.45 10.64
N ARG A 144 -11.53 8.28 9.33
CA ARG A 144 -12.12 7.12 8.61
C ARG A 144 -11.60 5.80 9.16
N ALA A 145 -10.29 5.69 9.39
CA ALA A 145 -9.64 4.49 9.90
C ALA A 145 -10.07 4.10 11.32
N THR A 146 -10.61 5.04 12.11
CA THR A 146 -11.14 4.79 13.46
C THR A 146 -12.66 4.83 13.51
N LYS A 147 -13.34 4.74 12.35
CA LYS A 147 -14.81 4.82 12.27
C LYS A 147 -15.36 6.08 12.95
N TRP A 148 -14.66 7.19 12.77
CA TRP A 148 -14.96 8.53 13.29
C TRP A 148 -14.87 8.66 14.83
N ASP A 149 -14.20 7.72 15.52
CA ASP A 149 -13.78 7.92 16.91
C ASP A 149 -12.62 8.93 16.95
N VAL A 150 -12.94 10.14 17.42
CA VAL A 150 -12.00 11.27 17.49
C VAL A 150 -10.84 10.99 18.44
N SER A 151 -11.09 10.39 19.60
CA SER A 151 -10.05 10.13 20.61
C SER A 151 -9.03 9.11 20.10
N GLN A 152 -9.53 8.02 19.51
CA GLN A 152 -8.68 7.03 18.86
C GLN A 152 -7.91 7.63 17.66
N ALA A 153 -8.55 8.50 16.88
CA ALA A 153 -7.89 9.15 15.74
C ALA A 153 -6.74 10.07 16.20
N GLN A 154 -6.97 10.89 17.23
CA GLN A 154 -5.96 11.76 17.86
C GLN A 154 -4.76 10.96 18.35
N LYS A 155 -5.03 9.86 19.08
CA LYS A 155 -4.01 8.95 19.58
C LYS A 155 -3.18 8.35 18.44
N ARG A 156 -3.82 7.73 17.45
CA ARG A 156 -3.12 7.03 16.35
C ARG A 156 -2.30 7.96 15.47
N LEU A 157 -2.79 9.18 15.19
CA LEU A 157 -2.01 10.17 14.43
C LEU A 157 -0.80 10.66 15.24
N THR A 158 -0.96 10.87 16.56
CA THR A 158 0.16 11.20 17.45
C THR A 158 1.20 10.08 17.52
N GLU A 159 0.76 8.83 17.63
CA GLU A 159 1.63 7.64 17.60
C GLU A 159 2.37 7.53 16.26
N THR A 160 1.74 7.91 15.15
CA THR A 160 2.40 7.92 13.85
C THR A 160 3.51 8.96 13.75
N ILE A 161 3.32 10.16 14.31
CA ILE A 161 4.40 11.16 14.41
C ILE A 161 5.57 10.56 15.21
N ALA A 162 5.28 9.94 16.35
CA ALA A 162 6.29 9.32 17.20
C ALA A 162 7.02 8.17 16.50
N TRP A 163 6.29 7.28 15.83
CA TRP A 163 6.85 6.17 15.05
C TRP A 163 7.75 6.67 13.92
N ARG A 164 7.33 7.69 13.16
CA ARG A 164 8.16 8.24 12.07
C ARG A 164 9.49 8.78 12.55
N ARG A 165 9.49 9.45 13.72
CA ARG A 165 10.70 9.95 14.37
C ARG A 165 11.62 8.82 14.82
N GLU A 166 11.07 7.79 15.45
CA GLU A 166 11.82 6.63 15.94
C GLU A 166 12.37 5.77 14.80
N PHE A 167 11.56 5.49 13.78
CA PHE A 167 11.97 4.75 12.59
C PHE A 167 12.96 5.55 11.72
N GLY A 168 12.89 6.88 11.78
CA GLY A 168 13.69 7.78 10.97
C GLY A 168 13.20 7.87 9.53
N VAL A 169 11.89 7.78 9.29
CA VAL A 169 11.29 7.75 7.93
C VAL A 169 11.77 8.93 7.08
N ASP A 170 11.76 10.12 7.67
CA ASP A 170 12.13 11.37 6.98
C ASP A 170 13.65 11.57 6.85
N LYS A 171 14.46 10.60 7.32
CA LYS A 171 15.93 10.58 7.24
C LYS A 171 16.46 9.42 6.40
N LEU A 172 15.58 8.65 5.74
CA LEU A 172 15.99 7.55 4.88
C LEU A 172 16.66 8.09 3.62
N ASP A 173 17.93 7.74 3.45
CA ASP A 173 18.79 8.22 2.37
C ASP A 173 18.62 7.35 1.11
N PRO A 174 18.32 7.93 -0.08
CA PRO A 174 18.25 7.18 -1.33
C PRO A 174 19.52 6.40 -1.66
N ASP A 175 20.71 6.90 -1.34
CA ASP A 175 21.98 6.23 -1.65
C ASP A 175 22.13 4.94 -0.83
N GLU A 176 21.66 4.96 0.42
CA GLU A 176 21.62 3.76 1.26
C GLU A 176 20.58 2.72 0.78
N MET A 177 19.51 3.19 0.12
CA MET A 177 18.44 2.34 -0.40
C MET A 177 18.75 1.77 -1.80
N ALA A 178 19.65 2.41 -2.54
CA ALA A 178 19.94 2.07 -3.94
C ALA A 178 20.28 0.59 -4.14
N HIS A 179 21.04 -0.01 -3.21
CA HIS A 179 21.36 -1.44 -3.26
C HIS A 179 20.12 -2.34 -3.26
N GLU A 180 19.12 -2.05 -2.43
CA GLU A 180 17.87 -2.81 -2.38
C GLU A 180 17.00 -2.58 -3.64
N ALA A 181 17.17 -1.45 -4.30
CA ALA A 181 16.44 -1.07 -5.51
C ALA A 181 17.00 -1.69 -6.80
N LYS A 182 18.27 -2.10 -6.83
CA LYS A 182 18.99 -2.57 -8.04
C LYS A 182 18.27 -3.67 -8.82
N SER A 183 17.60 -4.59 -8.12
CA SER A 183 16.88 -5.70 -8.75
C SER A 183 15.51 -5.31 -9.30
N GLY A 184 15.03 -4.07 -9.06
CA GLY A 184 13.70 -3.63 -9.47
C GLY A 184 12.58 -4.45 -8.80
N LYS A 185 12.85 -4.98 -7.60
CA LYS A 185 11.88 -5.79 -6.84
C LYS A 185 10.71 -4.97 -6.30
N GLU A 186 10.92 -3.68 -6.08
CA GLU A 186 9.85 -2.71 -5.84
C GLU A 186 10.11 -1.44 -6.65
N THR A 187 9.09 -0.94 -7.35
CA THR A 187 9.15 0.29 -8.15
C THR A 187 7.84 1.05 -8.04
N VAL A 188 7.86 2.35 -8.39
CA VAL A 188 6.68 3.19 -8.56
C VAL A 188 6.71 3.75 -9.97
N LEU A 189 5.74 3.37 -10.80
CA LEU A 189 5.77 3.71 -12.22
C LEU A 189 4.36 3.80 -12.82
N GLY A 190 3.95 4.99 -13.24
CA GLY A 190 2.65 5.20 -13.87
C GLY A 190 1.52 5.34 -12.85
N TYR A 191 0.30 5.43 -13.38
CA TYR A 191 -0.92 5.68 -12.63
C TYR A 191 -2.06 4.83 -13.17
N ASP A 192 -3.02 4.51 -12.30
CA ASP A 192 -4.23 3.80 -12.71
C ASP A 192 -5.32 4.75 -13.24
N ASN A 193 -6.46 4.20 -13.65
CA ASN A 193 -7.61 4.96 -14.18
C ASN A 193 -8.17 5.97 -13.17
N LYS A 194 -7.86 5.82 -11.88
CA LYS A 194 -8.22 6.74 -10.80
C LYS A 194 -7.07 7.66 -10.39
N ALA A 195 -6.03 7.77 -11.20
CA ALA A 195 -4.82 8.57 -10.97
C ALA A 195 -4.02 8.18 -9.72
N ARG A 196 -4.16 6.94 -9.23
CA ARG A 196 -3.37 6.42 -8.10
C ARG A 196 -2.00 5.96 -8.61
N PRO A 197 -0.88 6.37 -7.98
CA PRO A 197 0.45 5.86 -8.33
C PRO A 197 0.50 4.33 -8.25
N LEU A 198 1.15 3.70 -9.23
CA LEU A 198 1.31 2.24 -9.29
C LEU A 198 2.59 1.81 -8.56
N HIS A 199 2.44 1.16 -7.40
CA HIS A 199 3.54 0.53 -6.68
C HIS A 199 3.64 -0.94 -7.10
N TYR A 200 4.66 -1.28 -7.87
CA TYR A 200 4.92 -2.66 -8.28
C TYR A 200 5.77 -3.39 -7.25
N MET A 201 5.41 -4.64 -7.00
CA MET A 201 6.17 -5.60 -6.21
C MET A 201 6.40 -6.87 -7.03
N HIS A 202 7.66 -7.24 -7.16
CA HIS A 202 8.12 -8.48 -7.78
C HIS A 202 8.91 -9.29 -6.74
N PRO A 203 8.23 -10.02 -5.83
CA PRO A 203 8.91 -10.80 -4.79
C PRO A 203 10.01 -11.72 -5.34
N HIS A 204 9.82 -12.22 -6.57
CA HIS A 204 10.78 -13.11 -7.20
C HIS A 204 12.14 -12.47 -7.54
N ARG A 205 12.18 -11.13 -7.63
CA ARG A 205 13.40 -10.35 -7.87
C ARG A 205 14.18 -10.06 -6.58
N ASN A 206 13.69 -10.50 -5.41
CA ASN A 206 14.42 -10.32 -4.16
C ASN A 206 15.70 -11.16 -4.14
N ASP A 207 16.84 -10.47 -4.21
CA ASP A 207 18.18 -11.02 -4.34
C ASP A 207 19.06 -10.72 -3.10
N THR A 208 18.56 -9.89 -2.18
CA THR A 208 19.28 -9.53 -0.94
C THR A 208 18.91 -10.46 0.21
N LYS A 209 19.84 -10.62 1.16
CA LYS A 209 19.56 -11.30 2.43
C LYS A 209 18.67 -10.43 3.29
N GLU A 210 17.87 -11.07 4.14
CA GLU A 210 16.99 -10.36 5.05
C GLU A 210 17.78 -9.49 6.04
N THR A 211 17.53 -8.18 6.00
CA THR A 211 18.17 -7.19 6.86
C THR A 211 17.16 -6.08 7.20
N PRO A 212 17.43 -5.28 8.25
CA PRO A 212 16.69 -4.03 8.51
C PRO A 212 16.50 -3.12 7.29
N ARG A 213 17.47 -3.15 6.37
CA ARG A 213 17.50 -2.30 5.18
C ARG A 213 16.36 -2.62 4.22
N GLN A 214 15.91 -3.88 4.12
CA GLN A 214 14.76 -4.25 3.29
C GLN A 214 13.48 -3.56 3.74
N MET A 215 13.24 -3.50 5.06
CA MET A 215 12.06 -2.82 5.62
C MET A 215 12.15 -1.30 5.40
N GLN A 216 13.34 -0.72 5.60
CA GLN A 216 13.58 0.70 5.30
C GLN A 216 13.34 1.01 3.81
N PHE A 217 13.80 0.16 2.91
CA PHE A 217 13.59 0.31 1.47
C PHE A 217 12.10 0.25 1.10
N ALA A 218 11.36 -0.72 1.64
CA ALA A 218 9.93 -0.83 1.37
C ALA A 218 9.14 0.39 1.92
N VAL A 219 9.50 0.89 3.10
CA VAL A 219 8.94 2.15 3.63
C VAL A 219 9.36 3.35 2.76
N TRP A 220 10.60 3.38 2.27
CA TRP A 220 11.08 4.45 1.39
C TRP A 220 10.31 4.49 0.06
N ILE A 221 10.08 3.33 -0.57
CA ILE A 221 9.27 3.22 -1.80
C ILE A 221 7.81 3.61 -1.54
N LEU A 222 7.25 3.21 -0.39
CA LEU A 222 5.91 3.62 0.00
C LEU A 222 5.82 5.15 0.13
N GLU A 223 6.83 5.80 0.73
CA GLU A 223 6.88 7.26 0.79
C GLU A 223 7.01 7.90 -0.60
N ARG A 224 7.83 7.34 -1.51
CA ARG A 224 7.88 7.82 -2.91
C ARG A 224 6.53 7.70 -3.62
N SER A 225 5.81 6.60 -3.37
CA SER A 225 4.45 6.42 -3.89
C SER A 225 3.52 7.54 -3.41
N VAL A 226 3.68 8.00 -2.17
CA VAL A 226 2.90 9.13 -1.66
C VAL A 226 3.38 10.47 -2.21
N ASP A 227 4.69 10.67 -2.36
CA ASP A 227 5.24 11.89 -2.98
C ASP A 227 4.72 12.07 -4.43
N LEU A 228 4.50 10.95 -5.13
CA LEU A 228 3.97 10.92 -6.49
C LEU A 228 2.45 11.09 -6.60
N MET A 229 1.71 11.18 -5.48
CA MET A 229 0.26 11.39 -5.53
C MET A 229 -0.11 12.75 -6.14
N PRO A 230 -0.97 12.79 -7.16
CA PRO A 230 -1.53 14.05 -7.68
C PRO A 230 -2.48 14.70 -6.66
N PRO A 231 -2.79 16.00 -6.82
CA PRO A 231 -3.83 16.68 -6.03
C PRO A 231 -5.15 15.90 -6.01
N GLY A 232 -5.71 15.69 -4.83
CA GLY A 232 -6.97 14.96 -4.63
C GLY A 232 -6.84 13.44 -4.56
N ILE A 233 -5.63 12.90 -4.73
CA ILE A 233 -5.34 11.47 -4.61
C ILE A 233 -4.71 11.17 -3.25
N GLU A 234 -5.31 10.26 -2.50
CA GLU A 234 -4.82 9.84 -1.18
C GLU A 234 -4.29 8.39 -1.16
N GLN A 235 -4.52 7.63 -2.24
CA GLN A 235 -4.34 6.19 -2.31
C GLN A 235 -3.40 5.78 -3.44
N LEU A 236 -2.74 4.64 -3.27
CA LEU A 236 -1.95 3.96 -4.29
C LEU A 236 -2.65 2.71 -4.83
N ALA A 237 -2.24 2.26 -6.01
CA ALA A 237 -2.54 0.93 -6.53
C ALA A 237 -1.31 0.04 -6.33
N LEU A 238 -1.49 -1.10 -5.66
CA LEU A 238 -0.43 -2.07 -5.41
C LEU A 238 -0.49 -3.16 -6.47
N LEU A 239 0.59 -3.45 -7.18
CA LEU A 239 0.65 -4.47 -8.22
C LEU A 239 1.64 -5.54 -7.80
N ILE A 240 1.18 -6.78 -7.62
CA ILE A 240 2.03 -7.87 -7.15
C ILE A 240 2.10 -8.96 -8.19
N ASN A 241 3.31 -9.25 -8.66
CA ASN A 241 3.58 -10.38 -9.54
C ASN A 241 4.24 -11.52 -8.75
N PHE A 242 3.45 -12.54 -8.40
CA PHE A 242 3.90 -13.68 -7.59
C PHE A 242 4.60 -14.80 -8.38
N ASP A 243 5.17 -14.51 -9.55
CA ASP A 243 5.91 -15.47 -10.37
C ASP A 243 6.85 -16.36 -9.53
N HIS A 244 6.92 -17.64 -9.88
CA HIS A 244 7.32 -18.75 -9.02
C HIS A 244 8.84 -18.92 -8.86
N ARG A 245 9.65 -17.94 -9.26
CA ARG A 245 11.11 -18.01 -9.27
C ARG A 245 11.78 -17.35 -8.06
N SER A 246 11.03 -17.11 -6.98
CA SER A 246 11.55 -16.36 -5.84
C SER A 246 12.75 -17.03 -5.18
N ARG A 247 13.89 -16.35 -5.22
CA ARG A 247 15.18 -16.82 -4.69
C ARG A 247 15.27 -16.65 -3.18
N ASN A 248 14.79 -15.51 -2.66
CA ASN A 248 14.77 -15.18 -1.23
C ASN A 248 13.35 -14.77 -0.82
N PRO A 249 12.49 -15.70 -0.36
CA PRO A 249 11.14 -15.34 0.08
C PRO A 249 11.19 -14.43 1.31
N THR A 250 10.28 -13.46 1.39
CA THR A 250 10.12 -12.59 2.55
C THR A 250 9.77 -13.41 3.79
N SER A 251 10.45 -13.21 4.92
CA SER A 251 10.06 -13.90 6.15
C SER A 251 8.68 -13.49 6.64
N ILE A 252 8.05 -14.38 7.41
CA ILE A 252 6.80 -14.09 8.12
C ILE A 252 6.97 -12.92 9.10
N ALA A 253 8.16 -12.74 9.69
CA ALA A 253 8.43 -11.64 10.60
C ALA A 253 8.37 -10.28 9.88
N ASN A 254 9.06 -10.15 8.75
CA ASN A 254 9.01 -8.94 7.92
C ASN A 254 7.61 -8.69 7.35
N ALA A 255 6.89 -9.74 6.93
CA ALA A 255 5.51 -9.59 6.47
C ALA A 255 4.59 -9.06 7.58
N LYS A 256 4.70 -9.57 8.81
CA LYS A 256 3.93 -9.07 9.97
C LYS A 256 4.31 -7.64 10.34
N LEU A 257 5.59 -7.30 10.29
CA LEU A 257 6.07 -5.94 10.56
C LEU A 257 5.54 -4.96 9.52
N MET A 258 5.59 -5.30 8.22
CA MET A 258 5.03 -4.46 7.18
C MET A 258 3.52 -4.29 7.35
N LEU A 259 2.79 -5.38 7.65
CA LEU A 259 1.36 -5.31 7.92
C LEU A 259 1.05 -4.37 9.08
N TYR A 260 1.82 -4.46 10.16
CA TYR A 260 1.69 -3.54 11.31
C TYR A 260 1.90 -2.08 10.89
N ILE A 261 2.95 -1.78 10.11
CA ILE A 261 3.23 -0.42 9.62
C ILE A 261 2.07 0.09 8.76
N LEU A 262 1.58 -0.73 7.82
CA LEU A 262 0.48 -0.36 6.94
C LEU A 262 -0.82 -0.10 7.71
N GLN A 263 -1.15 -0.97 8.67
CA GLN A 263 -2.38 -0.85 9.45
C GLN A 263 -2.36 0.33 10.42
N ASN A 264 -1.21 0.70 10.97
CA ASN A 264 -1.13 1.71 12.04
C ASN A 264 -0.70 3.09 11.55
N HIS A 265 0.17 3.17 10.55
CA HIS A 265 0.86 4.40 10.16
C HIS A 265 0.55 4.86 8.73
N TYR A 266 0.10 3.96 7.86
CA TYR A 266 -0.32 4.26 6.47
C TYR A 266 -1.80 3.95 6.26
N VAL A 267 -2.63 4.39 7.20
CA VAL A 267 -4.08 4.17 7.17
C VAL A 267 -4.71 4.76 5.91
N GLU A 268 -5.72 4.08 5.37
CA GLU A 268 -6.49 4.53 4.20
C GLU A 268 -5.66 4.74 2.91
N ARG A 269 -4.41 4.23 2.83
CA ARG A 269 -3.52 4.39 1.65
C ARG A 269 -3.71 3.35 0.55
N LEU A 270 -4.19 2.15 0.86
CA LEU A 270 -4.43 1.12 -0.16
C LEU A 270 -5.74 1.42 -0.89
N GLY A 271 -5.65 1.69 -2.19
CA GLY A 271 -6.81 1.87 -3.06
C GLY A 271 -7.27 0.57 -3.73
N VAL A 272 -6.33 -0.17 -4.34
CA VAL A 272 -6.55 -1.45 -5.00
C VAL A 272 -5.28 -2.28 -4.92
N ALA A 273 -5.40 -3.60 -4.87
CA ALA A 273 -4.30 -4.55 -5.01
C ALA A 273 -4.56 -5.43 -6.24
N LEU A 274 -3.68 -5.39 -7.23
CA LEU A 274 -3.75 -6.07 -8.51
C LEU A 274 -2.71 -7.19 -8.53
N CYS A 275 -3.15 -8.44 -8.46
CA CYS A 275 -2.27 -9.58 -8.25
C CYS A 275 -2.30 -10.53 -9.45
N ILE A 276 -1.13 -10.86 -10.00
CA ILE A 276 -0.96 -11.86 -11.07
C ILE A 276 -0.07 -13.01 -10.62
N ASN A 277 -0.15 -14.13 -11.35
CA ASN A 277 0.66 -15.33 -11.12
C ASN A 277 0.55 -15.86 -9.69
N VAL A 278 -0.62 -15.66 -9.07
CA VAL A 278 -0.87 -16.01 -7.68
C VAL A 278 -0.75 -17.53 -7.50
N PRO A 279 0.22 -18.04 -6.71
CA PRO A 279 0.41 -19.47 -6.54
C PRO A 279 -0.87 -20.13 -6.02
N TRP A 280 -1.14 -21.37 -6.41
CA TRP A 280 -2.23 -22.15 -5.82
C TRP A 280 -2.09 -22.24 -4.28
N ILE A 281 -0.85 -22.25 -3.76
CA ILE A 281 -0.58 -22.23 -2.32
C ILE A 281 -0.90 -20.86 -1.69
N PHE A 282 -0.86 -19.77 -2.46
CA PHE A 282 -1.35 -18.47 -2.02
C PHE A 282 -2.88 -18.45 -1.92
N LYS A 283 -3.63 -19.25 -2.68
CA LYS A 283 -5.07 -19.41 -2.43
C LYS A 283 -5.34 -20.03 -1.05
N ALA A 284 -4.50 -20.97 -0.61
CA ALA A 284 -4.56 -21.54 0.74
C ALA A 284 -4.13 -20.52 1.82
N PHE A 285 -3.04 -19.77 1.59
CA PHE A 285 -2.61 -18.67 2.47
C PHE A 285 -3.66 -17.56 2.57
N TRP A 286 -4.19 -17.10 1.44
CA TRP A 286 -5.27 -16.12 1.35
C TRP A 286 -6.49 -16.61 2.11
N SER A 287 -6.91 -17.86 1.91
CA SER A 287 -8.04 -18.45 2.66
C SER A 287 -7.78 -18.50 4.18
N ALA A 288 -6.52 -18.65 4.61
CA ALA A 288 -6.14 -18.66 6.02
C ALA A 288 -6.04 -17.25 6.63
N ILE A 289 -5.62 -16.23 5.87
CA ILE A 289 -5.49 -14.85 6.37
C ILE A 289 -6.75 -13.99 6.16
N GLN A 290 -7.61 -14.36 5.21
CA GLN A 290 -8.82 -13.61 4.84
C GLN A 290 -9.83 -13.42 6.00
N PRO A 291 -9.94 -14.30 7.02
CA PRO A 291 -10.73 -14.00 8.22
C PRO A 291 -10.21 -12.82 9.05
N PHE A 292 -8.92 -12.48 8.90
CA PHE A 292 -8.25 -11.40 9.64
C PHE A 292 -8.11 -10.12 8.82
N ILE A 293 -8.54 -10.13 7.55
CA ILE A 293 -8.57 -8.98 6.66
C ILE A 293 -9.98 -8.39 6.72
N ASP A 294 -10.10 -7.10 7.01
CA ASP A 294 -11.40 -6.45 7.04
C ASP A 294 -12.08 -6.50 5.65
N PRO A 295 -13.43 -6.54 5.58
CA PRO A 295 -14.15 -6.66 4.32
C PRO A 295 -13.82 -5.59 3.28
N VAL A 296 -13.46 -4.37 3.70
CA VAL A 296 -13.09 -3.26 2.79
C VAL A 296 -11.74 -3.54 2.16
N THR A 297 -10.78 -4.10 2.90
CA THR A 297 -9.50 -4.52 2.32
C THR A 297 -9.67 -5.72 1.40
N LYS A 298 -10.58 -6.66 1.69
CA LYS A 298 -10.87 -7.80 0.81
C LYS A 298 -11.42 -7.38 -0.56
N SER A 299 -12.34 -6.41 -0.59
CA SER A 299 -12.95 -5.93 -1.85
C SER A 299 -11.98 -5.16 -2.75
N LYS A 300 -10.81 -4.75 -2.22
CA LYS A 300 -9.77 -4.04 -2.97
C LYS A 300 -8.82 -4.98 -3.74
N CYS A 301 -8.87 -6.29 -3.52
CA CYS A 301 -8.01 -7.24 -4.24
C CYS A 301 -8.67 -7.71 -5.55
N LYS A 302 -7.97 -7.51 -6.68
CA LYS A 302 -8.35 -7.98 -8.02
C LYS A 302 -7.24 -8.88 -8.58
N PHE A 303 -7.63 -9.82 -9.43
CA PHE A 303 -6.75 -10.88 -9.92
C PHE A 303 -6.85 -11.04 -11.44
N ASP A 304 -5.73 -11.39 -12.07
CA ASP A 304 -5.61 -11.80 -13.48
C ASP A 304 -6.26 -10.80 -14.48
N GLU A 305 -7.16 -11.23 -15.36
CA GLU A 305 -7.69 -10.41 -16.45
C GLU A 305 -8.37 -9.11 -15.99
N ALA A 306 -8.92 -9.09 -14.78
CA ALA A 306 -9.60 -7.92 -14.19
C ALA A 306 -8.66 -6.72 -13.94
N ILE A 307 -7.35 -6.89 -14.15
CA ILE A 307 -6.32 -5.85 -13.94
C ILE A 307 -6.26 -4.87 -15.11
N LYS A 308 -6.52 -5.32 -16.35
CA LYS A 308 -6.41 -4.48 -17.56
C LYS A 308 -7.43 -3.34 -17.57
N ASP A 309 -8.56 -3.53 -16.90
CA ASP A 309 -9.62 -2.51 -16.80
C ASP A 309 -9.32 -1.43 -15.75
N GLU A 310 -8.28 -1.62 -14.93
CA GLU A 310 -7.95 -0.69 -13.85
C GLU A 310 -6.89 0.33 -14.23
N VAL A 311 -6.05 0.04 -15.23
CA VAL A 311 -4.86 0.84 -15.56
C VAL A 311 -4.81 1.11 -17.07
N PRO A 312 -4.51 2.34 -17.52
CA PRO A 312 -4.26 2.62 -18.93
C PRO A 312 -3.12 1.75 -19.46
N SER A 313 -3.31 1.14 -20.64
CA SER A 313 -2.36 0.15 -21.17
C SER A 313 -0.97 0.74 -21.41
N GLU A 314 -0.89 2.03 -21.76
CA GLU A 314 0.33 2.81 -21.93
C GLU A 314 1.08 3.12 -20.64
N GLN A 315 0.47 2.94 -19.47
CA GLN A 315 1.11 3.10 -18.16
C GLN A 315 1.25 1.79 -17.37
N LEU A 316 0.79 0.68 -17.95
CA LEU A 316 0.86 -0.65 -17.35
C LEU A 316 2.05 -1.43 -17.92
N SER A 317 2.80 -2.09 -17.03
CA SER A 317 3.88 -3.01 -17.41
C SER A 317 3.35 -4.19 -18.25
N ALA A 318 4.11 -4.62 -19.26
CA ALA A 318 3.71 -5.72 -20.14
C ALA A 318 3.51 -7.04 -19.38
N ASP A 319 4.22 -7.27 -18.27
CA ASP A 319 4.03 -8.44 -17.41
C ASP A 319 2.62 -8.50 -16.80
N PHE A 320 1.94 -7.34 -16.69
CA PHE A 320 0.55 -7.20 -16.24
C PHE A 320 -0.43 -7.00 -17.41
N GLY A 321 0.03 -7.15 -18.66
CA GLY A 321 -0.79 -7.04 -19.87
C GLY A 321 -0.93 -5.63 -20.45
N GLY A 322 -0.05 -4.70 -20.06
CA GLY A 322 0.07 -3.38 -20.69
C GLY A 322 1.07 -3.33 -21.84
N THR A 323 1.56 -2.13 -22.18
CA THR A 323 2.49 -1.88 -23.30
C THR A 323 3.85 -1.35 -22.85
N LEU A 324 4.09 -1.13 -21.56
CA LEU A 324 5.41 -0.69 -21.09
C LEU A 324 6.40 -1.85 -21.03
N ASP A 325 7.60 -1.65 -21.58
CA ASP A 325 8.69 -2.62 -21.49
C ASP A 325 9.03 -2.90 -20.02
N PRO A 326 8.91 -4.15 -19.53
CA PRO A 326 9.14 -4.49 -18.12
C PRO A 326 10.62 -4.46 -17.72
N LYS A 327 11.55 -4.24 -18.68
CA LYS A 327 12.99 -4.18 -18.41
C LYS A 327 13.33 -3.00 -17.51
N TYR A 328 13.75 -3.34 -16.29
CA TYR A 328 14.22 -2.39 -15.31
C TYR A 328 15.65 -1.93 -15.62
N ASN A 329 15.83 -0.63 -15.88
CA ASN A 329 17.14 0.02 -15.98
C ASN A 329 17.38 0.88 -14.74
N HIS A 330 18.11 0.36 -13.75
CA HIS A 330 18.37 1.04 -12.49
C HIS A 330 19.03 2.41 -12.67
N ASP A 331 20.04 2.50 -13.53
CA ASP A 331 20.86 3.70 -13.71
C ASP A 331 20.06 4.86 -14.33
N ALA A 332 18.99 4.55 -15.06
CA ALA A 332 18.05 5.56 -15.57
C ALA A 332 16.89 5.82 -14.60
N TYR A 333 16.32 4.76 -14.02
CA TYR A 333 15.12 4.86 -13.19
C TYR A 333 15.37 5.51 -11.83
N TRP A 334 16.41 5.07 -11.12
CA TRP A 334 16.60 5.44 -9.72
C TRP A 334 16.93 6.92 -9.52
N PRO A 335 17.88 7.52 -10.28
CA PRO A 335 18.14 8.96 -10.16
C PRO A 335 16.93 9.82 -10.52
N ASP A 336 16.14 9.40 -11.52
CA ASP A 336 14.97 10.15 -11.96
C ASP A 336 13.82 10.09 -10.94
N LEU A 337 13.57 8.93 -10.33
CA LEU A 337 12.62 8.80 -9.22
C LEU A 337 13.00 9.71 -8.04
N VAL A 338 14.28 9.68 -7.64
CA VAL A 338 14.80 10.50 -6.53
C VAL A 338 14.60 11.98 -6.85
N LYS A 339 15.11 12.43 -7.99
CA LYS A 339 14.99 13.82 -8.44
C LYS A 339 13.53 14.27 -8.50
N THR A 340 12.65 13.50 -9.13
CA THR A 340 11.22 13.84 -9.28
C THR A 340 10.54 13.99 -7.93
N CYS A 341 10.81 13.08 -6.99
CA CYS A 341 10.22 13.14 -5.65
C CYS A 341 10.79 14.31 -4.83
N ASP A 342 12.08 14.60 -4.93
CA ASP A 342 12.69 15.75 -4.25
C ASP A 342 12.12 17.08 -4.75
N GLU A 343 12.04 17.27 -6.07
CA GLU A 343 11.42 18.45 -6.68
C GLU A 343 9.96 18.62 -6.22
N ARG A 344 9.19 17.53 -6.17
CA ARG A 344 7.80 17.57 -5.67
C ARG A 344 7.74 17.96 -4.20
N ARG A 345 8.61 17.42 -3.35
CA ARG A 345 8.66 17.75 -1.91
C ARG A 345 9.02 19.21 -1.68
N GLU A 346 9.96 19.75 -2.45
CA GLU A 346 10.32 21.16 -2.42
C GLU A 346 9.13 22.04 -2.80
N GLN A 347 8.41 21.69 -3.88
CA GLN A 347 7.20 22.40 -4.29
C GLN A 347 6.08 22.31 -3.23
N MET A 348 5.90 21.16 -2.60
CA MET A 348 4.96 20.99 -1.49
C MET A 348 5.31 21.93 -0.34
N MET A 349 6.57 21.94 0.10
CA MET A 349 7.03 22.81 1.18
C MET A 349 6.87 24.29 0.84
N ARG A 350 7.20 24.67 -0.40
CA ARG A 350 7.00 26.04 -0.90
C ARG A 350 5.54 26.46 -0.82
N ARG A 351 4.62 25.67 -1.38
CA ARG A 351 3.16 25.97 -1.34
C ARG A 351 2.62 25.96 0.08
N PHE A 352 3.07 25.05 0.92
CA PHE A 352 2.69 25.03 2.34
C PHE A 352 3.08 26.32 3.07
N LYS A 353 4.29 26.84 2.81
CA LYS A 353 4.76 28.11 3.38
C LYS A 353 4.02 29.32 2.80
N GLU A 354 4.02 29.43 1.47
CA GLU A 354 3.57 30.65 0.76
C GLU A 354 2.05 30.75 0.67
N MET A 355 1.33 29.63 0.55
CA MET A 355 -0.12 29.61 0.31
C MET A 355 -0.92 29.15 1.52
N CYS A 356 -0.30 28.39 2.43
CA CYS A 356 -0.96 27.84 3.62
C CYS A 356 -0.40 28.40 4.93
N ASN A 357 0.55 29.35 4.89
CA ASN A 357 1.17 29.98 6.06
C ASN A 357 1.77 28.97 7.07
N SER A 358 2.25 27.83 6.58
CA SER A 358 2.73 26.71 7.41
C SER A 358 1.73 26.22 8.48
N GLU A 359 0.42 26.36 8.23
CA GLU A 359 -0.63 26.05 9.20
C GLU A 359 -1.02 24.57 9.27
N VAL A 360 -1.26 24.08 10.49
CA VAL A 360 -1.93 22.81 10.75
C VAL A 360 -3.35 22.84 10.16
N GLY A 361 -3.73 21.77 9.49
CA GLY A 361 -5.01 21.63 8.80
C GLY A 361 -5.00 22.13 7.35
N ALA A 362 -3.84 22.56 6.82
CA ALA A 362 -3.70 22.89 5.41
C ALA A 362 -4.16 21.72 4.51
N SER A 363 -4.82 22.05 3.40
CA SER A 363 -5.32 21.03 2.48
C SER A 363 -4.21 20.52 1.56
N GLU A 364 -4.10 19.20 1.44
CA GLU A 364 -3.25 18.49 0.48
C GLU A 364 -3.58 18.93 -0.96
N TRP A 365 -4.82 19.35 -1.24
CA TRP A 365 -5.18 19.95 -2.51
C TRP A 365 -4.25 21.12 -2.90
N VAL A 366 -4.06 22.06 -1.99
CA VAL A 366 -3.23 23.25 -2.22
C VAL A 366 -1.75 22.88 -2.15
N ILE A 367 -1.35 22.06 -1.17
CA ILE A 367 0.04 21.64 -0.98
C ILE A 367 0.57 20.88 -2.20
N LEU A 368 -0.27 20.06 -2.84
CA LEU A 368 0.08 19.29 -4.04
C LEU A 368 -0.06 20.09 -5.34
N GLY A 369 -0.57 21.32 -5.29
CA GLY A 369 -0.66 22.22 -6.46
C GLY A 369 -1.88 21.99 -7.32
N GLY A 370 -3.02 21.67 -6.72
CA GLY A 370 -4.28 21.47 -7.45
C GLY A 370 -4.70 22.72 -8.22
N ASP A 371 -4.66 22.62 -9.55
CA ASP A 371 -5.20 23.59 -10.50
C ASP A 371 -6.36 23.00 -11.30
N ASP A 372 -7.34 23.83 -11.63
CA ASP A 372 -8.59 23.46 -12.29
C ASP A 372 -8.41 22.94 -13.72
N LYS A 373 -7.26 23.22 -14.34
CA LYS A 373 -6.98 22.84 -15.73
C LYS A 373 -6.23 21.51 -15.87
N GLU A 374 -5.37 21.19 -14.90
CA GLU A 374 -4.39 20.11 -15.03
C GLU A 374 -4.56 18.99 -14.00
N ALA A 375 -5.28 19.25 -12.89
CA ALA A 375 -5.47 18.23 -11.87
C ALA A 375 -6.57 17.23 -12.27
N PRO A 376 -6.42 15.94 -11.87
CA PRO A 376 -7.45 14.92 -12.09
C PRO A 376 -8.73 15.17 -11.25
N PHE A 377 -8.63 16.08 -10.28
CA PHE A 377 -9.73 16.68 -9.55
C PHE A 377 -9.81 18.17 -9.93
N ASN A 378 -10.91 18.89 -9.67
CA ASN A 378 -10.89 20.35 -9.78
C ASN A 378 -11.66 21.04 -8.64
N LYS A 379 -11.58 22.37 -8.54
CA LYS A 379 -12.28 23.17 -7.51
C LYS A 379 -13.79 23.05 -7.62
N LYS A 380 -14.37 22.75 -8.79
CA LYS A 380 -15.82 22.50 -8.89
C LYS A 380 -16.20 21.20 -8.19
N ASP A 381 -15.39 20.16 -8.34
CA ASP A 381 -15.55 18.89 -7.63
C ASP A 381 -15.43 19.13 -6.11
N LEU A 382 -14.44 19.89 -5.67
CA LEU A 382 -14.30 20.27 -4.24
C LEU A 382 -15.48 21.12 -3.73
N ALA A 383 -15.96 22.05 -4.54
CA ALA A 383 -17.12 22.89 -4.19
C ALA A 383 -18.42 22.08 -4.17
N ALA A 384 -18.55 21.05 -5.02
CA ALA A 384 -19.68 20.13 -5.00
C ALA A 384 -19.68 19.29 -3.72
N ILE A 385 -18.53 18.77 -3.30
CA ILE A 385 -18.35 18.06 -2.02
C ILE A 385 -18.76 18.95 -0.84
N LYS A 386 -18.34 20.22 -0.83
CA LYS A 386 -18.73 21.14 0.24
C LYS A 386 -20.25 21.40 0.28
N ARG A 387 -20.88 21.58 -0.88
CA ARG A 387 -22.33 21.84 -0.98
C ARG A 387 -23.17 20.63 -0.58
N ALA A 388 -22.81 19.43 -1.05
CA ALA A 388 -23.53 18.21 -0.71
C ALA A 388 -23.43 17.85 0.79
N GLY A 389 -22.46 18.40 1.53
CA GLY A 389 -22.36 18.24 2.99
C GLY A 389 -23.16 19.26 3.79
N THR A 390 -23.75 20.26 3.12
CA THR A 390 -24.56 21.33 3.74
C THR A 390 -26.06 21.19 3.46
N GLU A 391 -26.46 20.34 2.53
CA GLU A 391 -27.87 20.03 2.28
C GLU A 391 -28.31 18.92 3.25
N PRO A 392 -29.42 19.10 4.00
CA PRO A 392 -29.99 18.03 4.81
C PRO A 392 -30.40 16.87 3.89
N ASP A 393 -30.08 15.65 4.32
CA ASP A 393 -30.36 14.42 3.56
C ASP A 393 -31.86 14.12 3.62
N ASP A 394 -32.64 14.76 2.73
CA ASP A 394 -34.11 14.63 2.62
C ASP A 394 -34.58 13.17 2.37
N HIS A 395 -33.66 12.25 2.11
CA HIS A 395 -33.94 10.83 1.89
C HIS A 395 -33.98 9.97 3.16
N VAL A 396 -33.60 10.50 4.33
CA VAL A 396 -33.67 9.75 5.59
C VAL A 396 -35.00 9.97 6.34
N GLU A 397 -35.71 11.09 6.13
CA GLU A 397 -37.01 11.33 6.79
C GLU A 397 -38.19 10.58 6.15
N ALA A 398 -38.12 10.22 4.87
CA ALA A 398 -39.21 9.51 4.20
C ALA A 398 -39.39 8.05 4.70
N ALA A 399 -38.34 7.43 5.26
CA ALA A 399 -38.43 6.09 5.83
C ALA A 399 -38.94 6.08 7.28
N ALA A 400 -38.87 7.21 8.00
CA ALA A 400 -39.39 7.33 9.36
C ALA A 400 -40.87 7.74 9.41
N ALA A 401 -41.40 8.36 8.35
CA ALA A 401 -42.79 8.79 8.27
C ALA A 401 -43.77 7.74 7.70
N ALA A 402 -43.28 6.60 7.19
CA ALA A 402 -44.10 5.53 6.63
C ALA A 402 -44.34 4.34 7.59
N GLY A 403 -43.95 4.48 8.86
CA GLY A 403 -44.03 3.42 9.88
C GLY A 403 -44.89 3.77 11.09
N ASN A 404 -46.03 4.44 10.90
CA ASN A 404 -47.07 4.63 11.92
C ASN A 404 -48.44 4.18 11.40
#